data_AF-A0A3M2XFJ2-F1
#
_entry.id   AF-A0A3M2XFJ2-F1
#
_cell.length_a   1.000
_cell.length_b   1.000
_cell.length_c   1.000
_cell.angle_alpha   90.00
_cell.angle_beta   90.00
_cell.angle_gamma   90.00
#
_symmetry.space_group_name_H-M   'P 1'
#
loop_
_entity.id
_entity.type
_entity.pdbx_description
1 polymer ?
#
loop_
_entity_poly.entity_id
_entity_poly.type
_entity_poly.pdbx_seq_one_letter_code
_entity_poly.pdbx_strand_id
1 'polypeptide(L)'
;AKGGLSPFSTTSQKWISHYPLKPDVLFEGGNLIHDELLGPATAGELSLLTTHNHPVDRHLTLATATSAATSLCSRMAAQLMAAYPGRWPESIRALIVHSAEWTDAMKQMFLPQNRNPTKQDYERLVRHCGFGVPSLDRAKWSASNSLTLVVEDTLQPFKKLRGKDPSPREMHLHELPWPKDELEALGATDVEMTVTLSYFIEPNPSARGRSRYRYESHGLRFDVKRPTEDVPRFRARVNAAALDDENGVPNQDNDPAWTLGKQKRHRGSLHQDTWNGTAAELASRGYLAVYPSLGWWKTRGALERYDSPARYALIISIKVPEVDTDIYSVIAAKIAPENVILV
;
A
#
# COMPACT_ATOMS: atom_id res chain seq x y z
N ALA A 1 23.28 11.98 -2.31
CA ALA A 1 23.91 10.79 -1.70
C ALA A 1 23.39 9.53 -2.38
N LYS A 2 24.22 8.50 -2.56
CA LYS A 2 23.81 7.20 -3.13
C LYS A 2 22.64 6.63 -2.31
N GLY A 3 21.62 6.12 -2.99
CA GLY A 3 20.42 5.57 -2.36
C GLY A 3 19.45 6.60 -1.77
N GLY A 4 19.75 7.91 -1.86
CA GLY A 4 18.84 8.98 -1.45
C GLY A 4 17.86 9.39 -2.55
N LEU A 5 16.96 10.31 -2.22
CA LEU A 5 16.04 10.90 -3.20
C LEU A 5 16.81 11.80 -4.20
N SER A 6 16.50 11.68 -5.49
CA SER A 6 17.03 12.58 -6.51
C SER A 6 16.55 14.03 -6.31
N PRO A 7 17.43 15.04 -6.49
CA PRO A 7 17.03 16.44 -6.43
C PRO A 7 16.03 16.85 -7.53
N PHE A 8 15.91 16.05 -8.60
CA PHE A 8 14.95 16.27 -9.69
C PHE A 8 13.57 15.63 -9.45
N SER A 9 13.39 14.91 -8.33
CA SER A 9 12.11 14.27 -8.01
C SER A 9 11.09 15.28 -7.49
N THR A 10 9.90 15.30 -8.09
CA THR A 10 8.74 16.02 -7.54
C THR A 10 8.10 15.23 -6.40
N THR A 11 7.67 15.91 -5.35
CA THR A 11 7.12 15.27 -4.13
C THR A 11 5.74 15.81 -3.77
N SER A 12 4.95 15.03 -3.02
CA SER A 12 3.63 15.46 -2.54
C SER A 12 3.67 16.24 -1.22
N GLN A 13 4.86 16.60 -0.72
CA GLN A 13 5.02 17.24 0.58
C GLN A 13 4.24 18.57 0.70
N LYS A 14 4.17 19.33 -0.40
CA LYS A 14 3.47 20.63 -0.45
C LYS A 14 1.99 20.50 -0.84
N TRP A 15 1.48 19.28 -1.05
CA TRP A 15 0.08 19.07 -1.36
C TRP A 15 -0.80 19.30 -0.13
N ILE A 16 -2.10 19.46 -0.34
CA ILE A 16 -3.07 19.58 0.75
C ILE A 16 -3.01 18.28 1.58
N SER A 17 -3.03 18.41 2.91
CA SER A 17 -2.74 17.30 3.83
C SER A 17 -3.60 16.04 3.61
N HIS A 18 -4.86 16.18 3.20
CA HIS A 18 -5.75 15.03 2.95
C HIS A 18 -5.61 14.42 1.54
N TYR A 19 -4.78 14.99 0.67
CA TYR A 19 -4.51 14.42 -0.66
C TYR A 19 -3.67 13.14 -0.53
N PRO A 20 -3.75 12.23 -1.53
CA PRO A 20 -3.02 10.98 -1.54
C PRO A 20 -1.53 11.15 -1.23
N LEU A 21 -0.95 10.11 -0.62
CA LEU A 21 0.49 10.03 -0.43
C LEU A 21 1.14 9.68 -1.77
N LYS A 22 2.04 10.54 -2.27
CA LYS A 22 2.77 10.35 -3.53
C LYS A 22 4.25 10.78 -3.43
N PRO A 23 5.16 10.20 -4.22
CA PRO A 23 4.95 9.10 -5.18
C PRO A 23 4.56 7.79 -4.47
N ASP A 24 4.14 6.77 -5.22
CA ASP A 24 3.87 5.45 -4.60
C ASP A 24 5.17 4.74 -4.24
N VAL A 25 6.14 4.76 -5.15
CA VAL A 25 7.44 4.09 -5.04
C VAL A 25 8.51 4.88 -5.79
N LEU A 26 9.77 4.56 -5.54
CA LEU A 26 10.94 5.10 -6.24
C LEU A 26 11.64 4.02 -7.06
N PHE A 27 12.24 4.42 -8.17
CA PHE A 27 13.14 3.60 -8.98
C PHE A 27 14.40 4.40 -9.33
N GLU A 28 15.44 3.69 -9.75
CA GLU A 28 16.67 4.30 -10.27
C GLU A 28 16.38 5.27 -11.42
N GLY A 29 16.95 6.47 -11.33
CA GLY A 29 16.73 7.55 -12.30
C GLY A 29 17.96 7.86 -13.15
N GLY A 30 19.07 7.17 -12.93
CA GLY A 30 20.38 7.54 -13.46
C GLY A 30 21.19 8.35 -12.46
N ASN A 31 22.50 8.36 -12.67
CA ASN A 31 23.43 9.08 -11.83
C ASN A 31 23.52 10.55 -12.24
N LEU A 32 23.95 11.39 -11.30
CA LEU A 32 24.15 12.83 -11.53
C LEU A 32 25.61 13.16 -11.26
N ILE A 33 26.14 14.10 -12.05
CA ILE A 33 27.39 14.77 -11.71
C ILE A 33 27.09 15.67 -10.52
N HIS A 34 27.93 15.61 -9.49
CA HIS A 34 27.91 16.54 -8.39
C HIS A 34 29.10 17.47 -8.51
N ASP A 35 28.84 18.75 -8.74
CA ASP A 35 29.83 19.82 -8.68
C ASP A 35 29.52 20.72 -7.47
N GLU A 36 30.56 21.10 -6.72
CA GLU A 36 30.39 21.91 -5.50
C GLU A 36 29.86 23.31 -5.79
N LEU A 37 30.14 23.86 -6.98
CA LEU A 37 29.79 25.23 -7.36
C LEU A 37 28.46 25.29 -8.15
N LEU A 38 28.26 24.34 -9.07
CA LEU A 38 27.14 24.31 -10.01
C LEU A 38 25.99 23.40 -9.54
N GLY A 39 26.21 22.56 -8.53
CA GLY A 39 25.21 21.64 -8.03
C GLY A 39 25.02 20.40 -8.92
N PRO A 40 23.89 19.67 -8.77
CA PRO A 40 23.65 18.44 -9.49
C PRO A 40 23.36 18.68 -10.98
N ALA A 41 24.09 18.01 -11.87
CA ALA A 41 23.90 18.07 -13.32
C ALA A 41 23.71 16.68 -13.94
N THR A 42 22.90 16.59 -14.99
CA THR A 42 22.72 15.37 -15.79
C THR A 42 23.81 15.22 -16.84
N ALA A 43 24.29 14.01 -17.06
CA ALA A 43 25.25 13.69 -18.12
C ALA A 43 24.83 12.43 -18.87
N GLY A 44 25.12 12.37 -20.17
CA GLY A 44 24.67 11.27 -21.01
C GLY A 44 25.24 9.92 -20.58
N GLU A 45 26.51 9.92 -20.15
CA GLU A 45 27.26 8.75 -19.68
C GLU A 45 26.70 8.20 -18.35
N LEU A 46 25.95 9.02 -17.62
CA LEU A 46 25.33 8.66 -16.35
C LEU A 46 23.83 8.35 -16.48
N SER A 47 23.30 8.42 -17.70
CA SER A 47 21.90 8.16 -18.02
C SER A 47 21.65 6.67 -18.29
N LEU A 48 20.39 6.23 -18.17
CA LEU A 48 20.02 4.88 -18.57
C LEU A 48 19.83 4.82 -20.08
N LEU A 49 20.32 3.76 -20.71
CA LEU A 49 20.15 3.49 -22.13
C LEU A 49 18.88 2.64 -22.36
N THR A 50 18.04 3.05 -23.30
CA THR A 50 16.81 2.34 -23.69
C THR A 50 16.60 2.37 -25.19
N THR A 51 15.65 1.59 -25.70
CA THR A 51 15.27 1.61 -27.13
C THR A 51 14.52 2.89 -27.47
N HIS A 52 14.80 3.47 -28.63
CA HIS A 52 14.03 4.60 -29.14
C HIS A 52 12.65 4.14 -29.63
N ASN A 53 11.64 5.00 -29.54
CA ASN A 53 10.28 4.69 -30.00
C ASN A 53 10.16 4.63 -31.54
N HIS A 54 11.10 5.26 -32.26
CA HIS A 54 11.25 5.16 -33.73
C HIS A 54 12.62 4.57 -34.08
N PRO A 55 12.74 3.23 -34.19
CA PRO A 55 14.02 2.57 -34.46
C PRO A 55 14.68 2.98 -35.78
N VAL A 56 13.89 3.42 -36.77
CA VAL A 56 14.38 3.86 -38.08
C VAL A 56 15.24 5.14 -37.97
N ASP A 57 14.86 6.06 -37.09
CA ASP A 57 15.60 7.33 -36.91
C ASP A 57 16.84 7.13 -36.02
N ARG A 58 16.69 6.29 -34.99
CA ARG A 58 17.73 5.98 -34.01
C ARG A 58 17.37 4.67 -33.30
N HIS A 59 18.33 3.78 -33.07
CA HIS A 59 18.06 2.54 -32.35
C HIS A 59 17.91 2.73 -30.83
N LEU A 60 18.76 3.56 -30.22
CA LEU A 60 18.86 3.70 -28.77
C LEU A 60 18.75 5.16 -28.34
N THR A 61 18.21 5.42 -27.16
CA THR A 61 18.12 6.75 -26.57
C THR A 61 18.40 6.70 -25.08
N LEU A 62 18.63 7.87 -24.48
CA LEU A 62 18.89 8.01 -23.05
C LEU A 62 17.61 8.40 -22.32
N ALA A 63 17.44 7.86 -21.12
CA ALA A 63 16.41 8.25 -20.17
C ALA A 63 17.07 8.62 -18.84
N THR A 64 16.57 9.69 -18.21
CA THR A 64 17.06 10.20 -16.92
C THR A 64 15.91 10.55 -16.00
N ALA A 65 16.25 10.78 -14.73
CA ALA A 65 15.35 11.20 -13.66
C ALA A 65 14.07 10.36 -13.61
N THR A 66 12.91 11.03 -13.50
CA THR A 66 11.62 10.36 -13.36
C THR A 66 11.18 9.60 -14.62
N SER A 67 11.68 9.95 -15.81
CA SER A 67 11.41 9.21 -17.06
C SER A 67 12.10 7.84 -17.06
N ALA A 68 13.36 7.78 -16.59
CA ALA A 68 14.08 6.53 -16.36
C ALA A 68 13.38 5.67 -15.29
N ALA A 69 13.05 6.27 -14.15
CA ALA A 69 12.35 5.60 -13.06
C ALA A 69 10.99 5.02 -13.50
N THR A 70 10.23 5.77 -14.31
CA THR A 70 8.95 5.31 -14.88
C THR A 70 9.15 4.11 -15.80
N SER A 71 10.17 4.16 -16.67
CA SER A 71 10.49 3.06 -17.59
C SER A 71 10.83 1.76 -16.83
N LEU A 72 11.60 1.86 -15.75
CA LEU A 72 11.92 0.72 -14.89
C LEU A 72 10.71 0.18 -14.14
N CYS A 73 9.84 1.06 -13.64
CA CYS A 73 8.58 0.67 -13.03
C CYS A 73 7.68 -0.09 -14.02
N SER A 74 7.53 0.42 -15.25
CA SER A 74 6.79 -0.25 -16.33
C SER A 74 7.38 -1.61 -16.69
N ARG A 75 8.71 -1.72 -16.74
CA ARG A 75 9.39 -3.01 -16.95
C ARG A 75 9.07 -4.00 -15.82
N MET A 76 9.16 -3.57 -14.56
CA MET A 76 8.83 -4.43 -13.41
C MET A 76 7.36 -4.87 -13.44
N ALA A 77 6.42 -3.96 -13.75
CA ALA A 77 5.02 -4.30 -13.90
C ALA A 77 4.80 -5.34 -15.01
N ALA A 78 5.42 -5.16 -16.18
CA ALA A 78 5.33 -6.12 -17.29
C ALA A 78 5.90 -7.49 -16.92
N GLN A 79 7.02 -7.54 -16.18
CA GLN A 79 7.59 -8.80 -15.69
C GLN A 79 6.67 -9.51 -14.70
N LEU A 80 5.99 -8.77 -13.83
CA LEU A 80 5.01 -9.34 -12.89
C LEU A 80 3.75 -9.81 -13.62
N MET A 81 3.24 -9.06 -14.60
CA MET A 81 2.10 -9.47 -15.43
C MET A 81 2.43 -10.70 -16.26
N ALA A 82 3.66 -10.82 -16.77
CA ALA A 82 4.12 -12.02 -17.48
C ALA A 82 4.25 -13.23 -16.55
N ALA A 83 4.73 -13.04 -15.32
CA ALA A 83 4.85 -14.10 -14.33
C ALA A 83 3.47 -14.54 -13.78
N TYR A 84 2.52 -13.61 -13.69
CA TYR A 84 1.20 -13.81 -13.10
C TYR A 84 0.08 -13.28 -14.01
N PRO A 85 -0.18 -13.93 -15.17
CA PRO A 85 -1.06 -13.39 -16.22
C PRO A 85 -2.54 -13.24 -15.80
N GLY A 86 -2.98 -13.94 -14.76
CA GLY A 86 -4.34 -13.84 -14.23
C GLY A 86 -4.56 -12.70 -13.22
N ARG A 87 -3.49 -12.02 -12.77
CA ARG A 87 -3.59 -11.00 -11.72
C ARG A 87 -4.10 -9.68 -12.26
N TRP A 88 -4.96 -9.03 -11.48
CA TRP A 88 -5.52 -7.73 -11.77
C TRP A 88 -4.47 -6.61 -11.68
N PRO A 89 -4.65 -5.49 -12.39
CA PRO A 89 -3.78 -4.33 -12.26
C PRO A 89 -3.67 -3.80 -10.81
N GLU A 90 -4.73 -3.93 -10.01
CA GLU A 90 -4.74 -3.62 -8.58
C GLU A 90 -3.68 -4.43 -7.82
N SER A 91 -3.60 -5.73 -8.11
CA SER A 91 -2.65 -6.67 -7.53
C SER A 91 -1.23 -6.42 -7.99
N ILE A 92 -1.02 -6.13 -9.28
CA ILE A 92 0.31 -5.76 -9.78
C ILE A 92 0.81 -4.49 -9.09
N ARG A 93 -0.05 -3.47 -8.96
CA ARG A 93 0.30 -2.25 -8.21
C ARG A 93 0.55 -2.53 -6.74
N ALA A 94 -0.25 -3.39 -6.11
CA ALA A 94 -0.06 -3.80 -4.72
C ALA A 94 1.28 -4.51 -4.53
N LEU A 95 1.64 -5.48 -5.38
CA LEU A 95 2.90 -6.23 -5.31
C LEU A 95 4.12 -5.32 -5.43
N ILE A 96 4.09 -4.36 -6.38
CA ILE A 96 5.19 -3.39 -6.54
C ILE A 96 5.39 -2.61 -5.25
N VAL A 97 4.30 -2.06 -4.70
CA VAL A 97 4.34 -1.20 -3.50
C VAL A 97 4.69 -1.99 -2.25
N HIS A 98 4.09 -3.17 -2.08
CA HIS A 98 4.31 -4.08 -0.97
C HIS A 98 5.76 -4.57 -0.90
N SER A 99 6.41 -4.72 -2.06
CA SER A 99 7.82 -5.11 -2.14
C SER A 99 8.79 -3.96 -1.89
N ALA A 100 8.33 -2.73 -1.65
CA ALA A 100 9.18 -1.56 -1.51
C ALA A 100 9.74 -1.39 -0.10
N GLU A 101 11.03 -1.02 -0.01
CA GLU A 101 11.69 -0.70 1.25
C GLU A 101 12.43 0.63 1.15
N TRP A 102 12.42 1.42 2.22
CA TRP A 102 13.24 2.63 2.30
C TRP A 102 14.70 2.28 2.56
N THR A 103 15.59 2.88 1.77
CA THR A 103 17.04 2.79 2.02
C THR A 103 17.41 3.56 3.29
N ASP A 104 18.57 3.24 3.86
CA ASP A 104 19.09 3.96 5.02
C ASP A 104 19.35 5.44 4.70
N ALA A 105 19.80 5.75 3.48
CA ALA A 105 19.97 7.14 3.04
C ALA A 105 18.64 7.90 3.03
N MET A 106 17.53 7.29 2.59
CA MET A 106 16.20 7.92 2.65
C MET A 106 15.75 8.14 4.10
N LYS A 107 15.95 7.14 4.97
CA LYS A 107 15.63 7.26 6.39
C LYS A 107 16.45 8.39 7.04
N GLN A 108 17.75 8.45 6.79
CA GLN A 108 18.63 9.52 7.30
C GLN A 108 18.22 10.92 6.82
N MET A 109 17.75 11.04 5.58
CA MET A 109 17.32 12.32 5.01
C MET A 109 16.05 12.88 5.65
N PHE A 110 15.10 12.02 6.06
CA PHE A 110 13.74 12.46 6.42
C PHE A 110 13.30 12.09 7.83
N LEU A 111 13.97 11.15 8.50
CA LEU A 111 13.69 10.77 9.87
C LEU A 111 14.68 11.42 10.85
N PRO A 112 14.22 11.79 12.05
CA PRO A 112 15.09 12.36 13.08
C PRO A 112 16.12 11.32 13.56
N GLN A 113 17.35 11.77 13.81
CA GLN A 113 18.44 10.93 14.31
C GLN A 113 18.57 10.96 15.84
N ASN A 114 17.94 11.93 16.49
CA ASN A 114 18.08 12.21 17.92
C ASN A 114 16.86 11.80 18.76
N ARG A 115 15.83 11.24 18.14
CA ARG A 115 14.62 10.75 18.82
C ARG A 115 13.93 9.68 17.98
N ASN A 116 13.03 8.93 18.61
CA ASN A 116 12.15 8.02 17.90
C ASN A 116 11.30 8.78 16.86
N PRO A 117 11.23 8.30 15.61
CA PRO A 117 10.38 8.89 14.58
C PRO A 117 8.90 8.83 14.96
N THR A 118 8.18 9.91 14.70
CA THR A 118 6.73 9.97 14.88
C THR A 118 6.02 9.54 13.60
N LYS A 119 4.72 9.24 13.69
CA LYS A 119 3.85 9.02 12.52
C LYS A 119 3.89 10.20 11.52
N GLN A 120 4.18 11.41 11.98
CA GLN A 120 4.35 12.58 11.10
C GLN A 120 5.70 12.59 10.37
N ASP A 121 6.77 12.11 10.99
CA ASP A 121 8.07 11.94 10.32
C ASP A 121 7.96 10.87 9.23
N TYR A 122 7.27 9.76 9.50
CA TYR A 122 6.98 8.74 8.49
C TYR A 122 6.07 9.24 7.37
N GLU A 123 5.03 10.03 7.66
CA GLU A 123 4.25 10.69 6.60
C GLU A 123 5.15 11.55 5.71
N ARG A 124 6.06 12.34 6.31
CA ARG A 124 7.01 13.16 5.55
C ARG A 124 7.90 12.28 4.68
N LEU A 125 8.43 11.18 5.21
CA LEU A 125 9.22 10.22 4.43
C LEU A 125 8.42 9.68 3.24
N VAL A 126 7.18 9.23 3.44
CA VAL A 126 6.34 8.73 2.34
C VAL A 126 6.03 9.81 1.30
N ARG A 127 5.74 11.04 1.73
CA ARG A 127 5.47 12.15 0.80
C ARG A 127 6.65 12.52 -0.09
N HIS A 128 7.87 12.11 0.26
CA HIS A 128 9.09 12.33 -0.54
C HIS A 128 9.53 11.08 -1.28
N CYS A 129 9.50 9.92 -0.62
CA CYS A 129 10.11 8.68 -1.10
C CYS A 129 9.10 7.58 -1.43
N GLY A 130 7.79 7.85 -1.37
CA GLY A 130 6.76 6.82 -1.41
C GLY A 130 7.01 5.75 -0.35
N PHE A 131 6.67 4.51 -0.66
CA PHE A 131 6.96 3.36 0.19
C PHE A 131 8.39 2.82 0.01
N GLY A 132 9.24 3.53 -0.75
CA GLY A 132 10.64 3.18 -0.96
C GLY A 132 10.92 2.59 -2.33
N VAL A 133 11.97 1.77 -2.42
CA VAL A 133 12.43 1.14 -3.68
C VAL A 133 11.91 -0.31 -3.76
N PRO A 134 11.10 -0.66 -4.76
CA PRO A 134 10.61 -2.02 -4.99
C PRO A 134 11.73 -3.01 -5.32
N SER A 135 11.49 -4.28 -5.03
CA SER A 135 12.33 -5.39 -5.48
C SER A 135 11.49 -6.39 -6.27
N LEU A 136 11.92 -6.70 -7.50
CA LEU A 136 11.24 -7.69 -8.34
C LEU A 136 11.22 -9.07 -7.70
N ASP A 137 12.33 -9.46 -7.06
CA ASP A 137 12.44 -10.77 -6.43
C ASP A 137 11.52 -10.88 -5.21
N ARG A 138 11.46 -9.85 -4.37
CA ARG A 138 10.49 -9.79 -3.26
C ARG A 138 9.06 -9.78 -3.78
N ALA A 139 8.75 -9.00 -4.81
CA ALA A 139 7.40 -8.97 -5.39
C ALA A 139 6.98 -10.34 -5.92
N LYS A 140 7.87 -11.07 -6.59
CA LYS A 140 7.61 -12.45 -7.03
C LYS A 140 7.47 -13.40 -5.85
N TRP A 141 8.32 -13.28 -4.84
CA TRP A 141 8.26 -14.09 -3.63
C TRP A 141 6.95 -13.88 -2.88
N SER A 142 6.52 -12.63 -2.65
CA SER A 142 5.24 -12.31 -2.00
C SER A 142 4.04 -12.92 -2.74
N ALA A 143 4.08 -12.99 -4.07
CA ALA A 143 3.00 -13.61 -4.85
C ALA A 143 2.96 -15.14 -4.79
N SER A 144 4.02 -15.79 -4.31
CA SER A 144 4.18 -17.26 -4.33
C SER A 144 4.43 -17.88 -2.94
N ASN A 145 4.48 -17.07 -1.88
CA ASN A 145 4.80 -17.54 -0.53
C ASN A 145 3.56 -17.69 0.35
N SER A 146 3.50 -18.80 1.11
CA SER A 146 2.40 -19.11 2.04
C SER A 146 2.26 -18.14 3.22
N LEU A 147 3.33 -17.41 3.56
CA LEU A 147 3.31 -16.33 4.57
C LEU A 147 2.73 -15.02 4.06
N THR A 148 2.42 -14.96 2.76
CA THR A 148 1.77 -13.80 2.16
C THR A 148 0.35 -14.16 1.75
N LEU A 149 -0.63 -13.50 2.35
CA LEU A 149 -2.00 -13.55 1.86
C LEU A 149 -2.14 -12.57 0.70
N VAL A 150 -2.48 -13.07 -0.49
CA VAL A 150 -2.83 -12.26 -1.67
C VAL A 150 -4.28 -12.52 -2.04
N VAL A 151 -5.13 -11.51 -1.86
CA VAL A 151 -6.57 -11.58 -2.14
C VAL A 151 -6.93 -10.63 -3.28
N GLU A 152 -7.72 -11.12 -4.23
CA GLU A 152 -8.42 -10.35 -5.26
C GLU A 152 -9.90 -10.60 -5.07
N ASP A 153 -10.66 -9.54 -4.79
CA ASP A 153 -12.05 -9.70 -4.40
C ASP A 153 -12.87 -8.48 -4.82
N THR A 154 -14.19 -8.67 -4.91
CA THR A 154 -15.15 -7.65 -5.32
C THR A 154 -16.16 -7.46 -4.21
N LEU A 155 -16.30 -6.23 -3.71
CA LEU A 155 -17.31 -5.87 -2.73
C LEU A 155 -18.26 -4.83 -3.31
N GLN A 156 -19.49 -4.79 -2.81
CA GLN A 156 -20.44 -3.72 -3.10
C GLN A 156 -20.42 -2.68 -1.96
N PRO A 157 -19.83 -1.48 -2.17
CA PRO A 157 -19.57 -0.54 -1.07
C PRO A 157 -20.85 0.00 -0.43
N PHE A 158 -21.86 0.27 -1.25
CA PHE A 158 -23.08 0.96 -0.82
C PHE A 158 -24.34 0.22 -1.31
N LYS A 159 -25.46 0.59 -0.72
CA LYS A 159 -26.80 0.24 -1.18
C LYS A 159 -27.73 1.42 -0.95
N LYS A 160 -28.80 1.50 -1.75
CA LYS A 160 -29.89 2.44 -1.51
C LYS A 160 -31.17 1.67 -1.26
N LEU A 161 -31.77 1.85 -0.09
CA LEU A 161 -33.10 1.33 0.20
C LEU A 161 -34.15 2.35 -0.26
N ARG A 162 -35.33 1.89 -0.67
CA ARG A 162 -36.42 2.75 -1.12
C ARG A 162 -36.75 3.81 -0.04
N GLY A 163 -36.75 5.08 -0.44
CA GLY A 163 -37.04 6.21 0.46
C GLY A 163 -35.93 6.55 1.46
N LYS A 164 -34.74 5.95 1.36
CA LYS A 164 -33.58 6.26 2.19
C LYS A 164 -32.40 6.74 1.36
N ASP A 165 -31.50 7.48 1.99
CA ASP A 165 -30.21 7.82 1.40
C ASP A 165 -29.33 6.57 1.25
N PRO A 166 -28.40 6.55 0.28
CA PRO A 166 -27.43 5.46 0.15
C PRO A 166 -26.64 5.26 1.45
N SER A 167 -26.51 4.01 1.88
CA SER A 167 -25.78 3.61 3.09
C SER A 167 -24.72 2.55 2.77
N PRO A 168 -23.70 2.37 3.63
CA PRO A 168 -22.75 1.26 3.50
C PRO A 168 -23.45 -0.09 3.42
N ARG A 169 -22.87 -1.04 2.67
CA ARG A 169 -23.46 -2.37 2.45
C ARG A 169 -22.54 -3.49 2.94
N GLU A 170 -21.41 -3.72 2.26
CA GLU A 170 -20.56 -4.88 2.49
C GLU A 170 -19.28 -4.50 3.24
N MET A 171 -18.81 -5.42 4.07
CA MET A 171 -17.50 -5.41 4.70
C MET A 171 -16.96 -6.83 4.57
N HIS A 172 -15.75 -6.97 4.03
CA HIS A 172 -15.10 -8.27 3.88
C HIS A 172 -14.21 -8.51 5.11
N LEU A 173 -14.30 -9.70 5.68
CA LEU A 173 -13.44 -10.15 6.77
C LEU A 173 -12.58 -11.28 6.24
N HIS A 174 -11.28 -11.05 6.25
CA HIS A 174 -10.26 -12.00 5.84
C HIS A 174 -9.66 -12.64 7.07
N GLU A 175 -9.78 -13.95 7.18
CA GLU A 175 -9.02 -14.72 8.15
C GLU A 175 -7.56 -14.78 7.68
N LEU A 176 -6.65 -14.50 8.60
CA LEU A 176 -5.23 -14.44 8.28
C LEU A 176 -4.68 -15.87 8.38
N PRO A 177 -4.03 -16.41 7.33
CA PRO A 177 -3.64 -17.82 7.26
C PRO A 177 -2.39 -18.14 8.09
N TRP A 178 -2.16 -17.39 9.16
CA TRP A 178 -0.92 -17.48 9.90
C TRP A 178 -0.93 -18.65 10.88
N PRO A 179 0.21 -19.34 11.00
CA PRO A 179 0.36 -20.48 11.88
C PRO A 179 0.46 -19.98 13.34
N LYS A 180 -0.68 -20.04 14.02
CA LYS A 180 -0.86 -19.47 15.36
C LYS A 180 0.11 -20.09 16.37
N ASP A 181 0.24 -21.41 16.38
CA ASP A 181 1.09 -22.12 17.33
C ASP A 181 2.57 -21.78 17.14
N GLU A 182 3.01 -21.67 15.89
CA GLU A 182 4.38 -21.29 15.52
C GLU A 182 4.70 -19.85 15.90
N LEU A 183 3.77 -18.91 15.64
CA LEU A 183 3.94 -17.52 16.06
C LEU A 183 3.91 -17.38 17.59
N GLU A 184 3.08 -18.16 18.29
CA GLU A 184 3.06 -18.20 19.76
C GLU A 184 4.36 -18.78 20.34
N ALA A 185 4.95 -19.78 19.68
CA ALA A 185 6.23 -20.38 20.09
C ALA A 185 7.42 -19.40 19.98
N LEU A 186 7.36 -18.43 19.06
CA LEU A 186 8.34 -17.34 18.97
C LEU A 186 8.20 -16.31 20.11
N GLY A 187 7.07 -16.33 20.83
CA GLY A 187 6.88 -15.53 22.04
C GLY A 187 7.13 -14.04 21.82
N ALA A 188 8.19 -13.52 22.46
CA ALA A 188 8.54 -12.11 22.47
C ALA A 188 9.41 -11.64 21.29
N THR A 189 9.68 -12.49 20.30
CA THR A 189 10.42 -12.08 19.10
C THR A 189 9.66 -10.97 18.37
N ASP A 190 10.39 -9.90 18.02
CA ASP A 190 9.84 -8.79 17.25
C ASP A 190 9.57 -9.21 15.80
N VAL A 191 8.38 -8.87 15.32
CA VAL A 191 7.92 -9.16 13.97
C VAL A 191 7.27 -7.93 13.34
N GLU A 192 7.37 -7.86 12.02
CA GLU A 192 6.73 -6.83 11.22
C GLU A 192 5.62 -7.46 10.39
N MET A 193 4.42 -6.88 10.42
CA MET A 193 3.36 -7.18 9.46
C MET A 193 3.18 -5.99 8.53
N THR A 194 3.29 -6.23 7.21
CA THR A 194 2.97 -5.22 6.19
C THR A 194 1.61 -5.54 5.59
N VAL A 195 0.75 -4.52 5.49
CA VAL A 195 -0.55 -4.61 4.80
C VAL A 195 -0.57 -3.62 3.66
N THR A 196 -0.92 -4.07 2.46
CA THR A 196 -1.10 -3.24 1.27
C THR A 196 -2.49 -3.49 0.66
N LEU A 197 -3.34 -2.46 0.65
CA LEU A 197 -4.65 -2.46 0.02
C LEU A 197 -4.63 -1.55 -1.22
N SER A 198 -5.00 -2.08 -2.38
CA SER A 198 -4.95 -1.42 -3.68
C SER A 198 -6.30 -1.56 -4.39
N TYR A 199 -6.89 -0.44 -4.81
CA TYR A 199 -8.11 -0.44 -5.63
C TYR A 199 -8.11 0.77 -6.58
N PHE A 200 -8.86 0.70 -7.67
CA PHE A 200 -9.05 1.85 -8.54
C PHE A 200 -10.38 2.54 -8.25
N ILE A 201 -10.33 3.87 -8.27
CA ILE A 201 -11.49 4.73 -8.10
C ILE A 201 -11.92 5.29 -9.45
N GLU A 202 -13.18 5.66 -9.55
CA GLU A 202 -13.63 6.55 -10.62
C GLU A 202 -13.55 7.99 -10.13
N PRO A 203 -12.86 8.88 -10.88
CA PRO A 203 -12.70 10.26 -10.48
C PRO A 203 -14.03 11.02 -10.60
N ASN A 204 -14.32 11.89 -9.64
CA ASN A 204 -15.49 12.75 -9.71
C ASN A 204 -15.35 13.76 -10.87
N PRO A 205 -16.29 13.77 -11.85
CA PRO A 205 -16.20 14.62 -13.03
C PRO A 205 -16.14 16.12 -12.74
N SER A 206 -16.62 16.56 -11.57
CA SER A 206 -16.67 18.00 -11.25
C SER A 206 -15.35 18.60 -10.76
N ALA A 207 -14.34 17.77 -10.44
CA ALA A 207 -13.01 18.16 -9.92
C ALA A 207 -13.00 19.14 -8.72
N ARG A 208 -14.14 19.39 -8.05
CA ARG A 208 -14.26 20.37 -6.94
C ARG A 208 -13.65 19.89 -5.62
N GLY A 209 -13.46 18.58 -5.45
CA GLY A 209 -12.63 17.97 -4.38
C GLY A 209 -13.06 18.21 -2.93
N ARG A 210 -14.24 18.77 -2.62
CA ARG A 210 -14.62 19.15 -1.23
C ARG A 210 -15.94 18.54 -0.77
N SER A 211 -15.96 18.01 0.46
CA SER A 211 -17.16 17.55 1.18
C SER A 211 -18.01 16.60 0.31
N ARG A 212 -19.24 16.98 -0.07
CA ARG A 212 -20.11 16.23 -0.99
C ARG A 212 -19.52 15.96 -2.39
N TYR A 213 -18.45 16.67 -2.76
CA TYR A 213 -17.70 16.55 -4.03
C TYR A 213 -16.37 15.81 -3.85
N ARG A 214 -16.31 14.76 -3.01
CA ARG A 214 -15.13 13.88 -2.93
C ARG A 214 -14.72 13.41 -4.31
N TYR A 215 -13.41 13.33 -4.53
CA TYR A 215 -12.84 12.89 -5.79
C TYR A 215 -13.04 11.39 -6.01
N GLU A 216 -12.91 10.58 -4.96
CA GLU A 216 -13.09 9.13 -5.00
C GLU A 216 -14.55 8.70 -5.15
N SER A 217 -14.81 7.73 -6.02
CA SER A 217 -16.10 7.06 -6.18
C SER A 217 -16.56 6.36 -4.92
N HIS A 218 -15.64 5.61 -4.34
CA HIS A 218 -15.73 4.91 -3.08
C HIS A 218 -14.33 4.98 -2.47
N GLY A 219 -14.24 5.09 -1.16
CA GLY A 219 -12.99 4.77 -0.48
C GLY A 219 -13.08 3.37 0.11
N LEU A 220 -11.96 2.68 0.18
CA LEU A 220 -11.81 1.45 0.97
C LEU A 220 -10.79 1.72 2.05
N ARG A 221 -11.00 1.06 3.19
CA ARG A 221 -10.16 1.11 4.37
C ARG A 221 -9.91 -0.31 4.82
N PHE A 222 -8.77 -0.52 5.46
CA PHE A 222 -8.52 -1.75 6.18
C PHE A 222 -8.31 -1.48 7.67
N ASP A 223 -8.61 -2.50 8.46
CA ASP A 223 -8.26 -2.56 9.87
C ASP A 223 -8.00 -3.99 10.31
N VAL A 224 -7.17 -4.16 11.33
CA VAL A 224 -6.78 -5.48 11.83
C VAL A 224 -7.37 -5.68 13.22
N LYS A 225 -7.80 -6.90 13.50
CA LYS A 225 -8.26 -7.32 14.83
C LYS A 225 -7.13 -7.10 15.84
N ARG A 226 -7.47 -6.58 17.02
CA ARG A 226 -6.56 -6.40 18.16
C ARG A 226 -6.41 -7.70 18.95
N PRO A 227 -5.32 -7.86 19.71
CA PRO A 227 -5.11 -9.03 20.56
C PRO A 227 -6.28 -9.34 21.50
N THR A 228 -6.78 -8.33 22.20
CA THR A 228 -7.75 -8.49 23.29
C THR A 228 -9.22 -8.43 22.87
N GLU A 229 -9.52 -8.20 21.59
CA GLU A 229 -10.90 -8.18 21.11
C GLU A 229 -11.27 -9.51 20.45
N ASP A 230 -12.55 -9.90 20.53
CA ASP A 230 -13.11 -11.01 19.76
C ASP A 230 -13.63 -10.53 18.39
N VAL A 231 -14.00 -11.46 17.52
CA VAL A 231 -14.50 -11.13 16.17
C VAL A 231 -15.77 -10.27 16.20
N PRO A 232 -16.79 -10.53 17.05
CA PRO A 232 -17.95 -9.64 17.17
C PRO A 232 -17.60 -8.20 17.59
N ARG A 233 -16.73 -8.02 18.60
CA ARG A 233 -16.26 -6.69 19.03
C ARG A 233 -15.45 -6.00 17.94
N PHE A 234 -14.60 -6.75 17.24
CA PHE A 234 -13.87 -6.24 16.07
C PHE A 234 -14.82 -5.73 14.99
N ARG A 235 -15.84 -6.52 14.63
CA ARG A 235 -16.89 -6.10 13.68
C ARG A 235 -17.60 -4.83 14.12
N ALA A 236 -18.02 -4.77 15.39
CA ALA A 236 -18.68 -3.59 15.94
C ALA A 236 -17.79 -2.34 15.88
N ARG A 237 -16.50 -2.49 16.19
CA ARG A 237 -15.51 -1.41 16.12
C ARG A 237 -15.26 -0.92 14.69
N VAL A 238 -15.20 -1.81 13.70
CA VAL A 238 -15.07 -1.44 12.28
C VAL A 238 -16.33 -0.74 11.78
N ASN A 239 -17.52 -1.23 12.15
CA ASN A 239 -18.78 -0.58 11.80
C ASN A 239 -18.88 0.84 12.40
N ALA A 240 -18.47 1.01 13.66
CA ALA A 240 -18.39 2.33 14.29
C ALA A 240 -17.42 3.26 13.54
N ALA A 241 -16.23 2.75 13.18
CA ALA A 241 -15.25 3.53 12.42
C ALA A 241 -15.74 3.92 11.01
N ALA A 242 -16.54 3.09 10.35
CA ALA A 242 -17.17 3.40 9.07
C ALA A 242 -18.21 4.53 9.21
N LEU A 243 -18.97 4.53 10.31
CA LEU A 243 -19.94 5.58 10.62
C LEU A 243 -19.26 6.90 11.01
N ASP A 244 -18.18 6.84 11.78
CA ASP A 244 -17.38 8.02 12.15
C ASP A 244 -16.76 8.69 10.92
N ASP A 245 -16.21 7.91 9.99
CA ASP A 245 -15.67 8.44 8.72
C ASP A 245 -16.75 9.14 7.88
N GLU A 246 -17.96 8.58 7.85
CA GLU A 246 -19.12 9.19 7.21
C GLU A 246 -19.47 10.55 7.83
N ASN A 247 -19.43 10.64 9.16
CA ASN A 247 -19.72 11.87 9.91
C ASN A 247 -18.55 12.87 9.91
N GLY A 248 -17.42 12.53 9.27
CA GLY A 248 -16.20 13.34 9.27
C GLY A 248 -15.52 13.42 10.65
N VAL A 249 -15.84 12.47 11.54
CA VAL A 249 -15.20 12.36 12.85
C VAL A 249 -13.81 11.73 12.64
N PRO A 250 -12.74 12.37 13.12
CA PRO A 250 -11.40 11.81 13.02
C PRO A 250 -11.33 10.44 13.71
N ASN A 251 -10.89 9.42 12.97
CA ASN A 251 -10.64 8.11 13.55
C ASN A 251 -9.59 8.23 14.68
N GLN A 252 -9.94 7.75 15.87
CA GLN A 252 -8.98 7.63 16.97
C GLN A 252 -8.02 6.48 16.67
N ASP A 253 -6.74 6.82 16.63
CA ASP A 253 -5.68 5.85 16.40
C ASP A 253 -5.17 5.32 17.73
N ASN A 254 -5.71 4.18 18.15
CA ASN A 254 -5.41 3.60 19.47
C ASN A 254 -4.35 2.50 19.39
N ASP A 255 -3.75 2.27 18.23
CA ASP A 255 -2.71 1.25 18.07
C ASP A 255 -1.38 1.93 17.69
N PRO A 256 -0.48 2.15 18.69
CA PRO A 256 0.75 2.90 18.48
C PRO A 256 1.77 2.13 17.63
N ALA A 257 1.60 0.82 17.48
CA ALA A 257 2.53 -0.07 16.77
C ALA A 257 2.52 0.07 15.24
N TRP A 258 1.55 0.81 14.68
CA TRP A 258 1.54 1.15 13.25
C TRP A 258 2.47 2.31 12.93
N THR A 259 3.23 2.20 11.84
CA THR A 259 4.17 3.22 11.37
C THR A 259 3.48 4.52 10.93
N LEU A 260 2.39 4.45 10.16
CA LEU A 260 1.60 5.61 9.73
C LEU A 260 0.33 5.77 10.56
N GLY A 261 -0.37 4.67 10.83
CA GLY A 261 -1.63 4.67 11.54
C GLY A 261 -2.82 5.16 10.71
N LYS A 262 -4.02 4.99 11.26
CA LYS A 262 -5.29 5.16 10.53
C LYS A 262 -5.50 6.54 9.92
N GLN A 263 -5.02 7.59 10.59
CA GLN A 263 -5.21 8.98 10.14
C GLN A 263 -4.38 9.34 8.91
N LYS A 264 -3.29 8.60 8.66
CA LYS A 264 -2.31 8.93 7.62
C LYS A 264 -2.28 7.90 6.50
N ARG A 265 -2.44 6.60 6.81
CA ARG A 265 -2.35 5.51 5.82
C ARG A 265 -3.46 5.50 4.77
N HIS A 266 -4.65 5.98 5.14
CA HIS A 266 -5.87 5.86 4.35
C HIS A 266 -6.12 7.07 3.43
N ARG A 267 -5.19 7.36 2.52
CA ARG A 267 -5.24 8.53 1.63
C ARG A 267 -5.05 8.15 0.16
N GLY A 268 -6.11 8.29 -0.62
CA GLY A 268 -6.15 7.87 -2.03
C GLY A 268 -6.72 6.47 -2.18
N SER A 269 -6.21 5.71 -3.15
CA SER A 269 -6.72 4.37 -3.49
C SER A 269 -5.66 3.26 -3.38
N LEU A 270 -4.56 3.58 -2.72
CA LEU A 270 -3.46 2.69 -2.39
C LEU A 270 -3.06 3.00 -0.95
N HIS A 271 -3.19 2.02 -0.08
CA HIS A 271 -2.89 2.15 1.35
C HIS A 271 -1.87 1.09 1.70
N GLN A 272 -0.76 1.50 2.29
CA GLN A 272 0.18 0.58 2.91
C GLN A 272 0.55 1.09 4.29
N ASP A 273 0.68 0.17 5.23
CA ASP A 273 1.17 0.45 6.57
C ASP A 273 1.88 -0.79 7.13
N THR A 274 2.82 -0.55 8.04
CA THR A 274 3.55 -1.61 8.72
C THR A 274 3.23 -1.56 10.20
N TRP A 275 2.90 -2.72 10.76
CA TRP A 275 2.68 -2.93 12.17
C TRP A 275 3.89 -3.66 12.76
N ASN A 276 4.36 -3.23 13.93
CA ASN A 276 5.50 -3.83 14.62
C ASN A 276 5.10 -4.24 16.03
N GLY A 277 5.42 -5.46 16.42
CA GLY A 277 5.17 -5.95 17.76
C GLY A 277 5.65 -7.38 17.92
N THR A 278 5.22 -8.03 18.99
CA THR A 278 5.69 -9.40 19.28
C THR A 278 4.97 -10.44 18.41
N ALA A 279 5.63 -11.58 18.17
CA ALA A 279 5.03 -12.71 17.46
C ALA A 279 3.74 -13.22 18.14
N ALA A 280 3.73 -13.25 19.48
CA ALA A 280 2.54 -13.60 20.26
C ALA A 280 1.38 -12.60 20.06
N GLU A 281 1.66 -11.30 20.01
CA GLU A 281 0.64 -10.30 19.69
C GLU A 281 0.13 -10.50 18.27
N LEU A 282 1.01 -10.76 17.29
CA LEU A 282 0.61 -10.99 15.90
C LEU A 282 -0.30 -12.22 15.76
N ALA A 283 0.03 -13.33 16.44
CA ALA A 283 -0.76 -14.57 16.45
C ALA A 283 -2.23 -14.32 16.85
N SER A 284 -2.45 -13.37 17.76
CA SER A 284 -3.79 -13.01 18.24
C SER A 284 -4.57 -12.05 17.33
N ARG A 285 -3.95 -11.52 16.27
CA ARG A 285 -4.53 -10.52 15.33
C ARG A 285 -5.21 -11.14 14.09
N GLY A 286 -5.53 -12.43 14.11
CA GLY A 286 -5.91 -13.29 12.97
C GLY A 286 -7.09 -12.91 12.04
N TYR A 287 -7.61 -11.68 12.09
CA TYR A 287 -8.60 -11.18 11.12
C TYR A 287 -8.26 -9.76 10.65
N LEU A 288 -8.45 -9.52 9.36
CA LEU A 288 -8.42 -8.19 8.74
C LEU A 288 -9.75 -7.86 8.09
N ALA A 289 -10.27 -6.66 8.33
CA ALA A 289 -11.48 -6.15 7.70
C ALA A 289 -11.13 -5.18 6.56
N VAL A 290 -11.76 -5.35 5.40
CA VAL A 290 -11.82 -4.34 4.33
C VAL A 290 -13.24 -3.78 4.29
N TYR A 291 -13.38 -2.47 4.43
CA TYR A 291 -14.68 -1.81 4.55
C TYR A 291 -14.72 -0.48 3.78
N PRO A 292 -15.91 -0.10 3.28
CA PRO A 292 -16.08 1.11 2.51
C PRO A 292 -16.07 2.36 3.40
N SER A 293 -15.52 3.44 2.85
CA SER A 293 -15.58 4.80 3.36
C SER A 293 -16.27 5.71 2.34
N LEU A 294 -16.61 6.94 2.74
CA LEU A 294 -17.42 7.86 1.92
C LEU A 294 -16.86 8.07 0.50
N GLY A 295 -17.72 8.17 -0.52
CA GLY A 295 -17.35 8.49 -1.89
C GLY A 295 -18.54 9.00 -2.72
N TRP A 296 -18.28 9.50 -3.94
CA TRP A 296 -19.32 10.14 -4.74
C TRP A 296 -20.41 9.17 -5.24
N TRP A 297 -20.14 7.87 -5.30
CA TRP A 297 -21.19 6.85 -5.56
C TRP A 297 -22.30 6.93 -4.51
N LYS A 298 -21.96 7.25 -3.25
CA LYS A 298 -22.91 7.46 -2.16
C LYS A 298 -23.51 8.86 -2.17
N THR A 299 -22.69 9.91 -2.30
CA THR A 299 -23.16 11.31 -2.13
C THR A 299 -23.91 11.86 -3.34
N ARG A 300 -23.74 11.27 -4.53
CA ARG A 300 -24.44 11.66 -5.77
C ARG A 300 -25.42 10.58 -6.20
N GLY A 301 -26.43 10.33 -5.37
CA GLY A 301 -27.46 9.32 -5.63
C GLY A 301 -28.22 9.48 -6.96
N ALA A 302 -28.24 10.68 -7.56
CA ALA A 302 -28.81 10.93 -8.88
C ALA A 302 -28.04 10.27 -10.04
N LEU A 303 -26.79 9.86 -9.84
CA LEU A 303 -26.00 9.14 -10.84
C LEU A 303 -26.20 7.63 -10.78
N GLU A 304 -26.97 7.13 -9.80
CA GLU A 304 -27.33 5.71 -9.67
C GLU A 304 -26.13 4.75 -9.67
N ARG A 305 -25.00 5.21 -9.10
CA ARG A 305 -23.79 4.39 -8.93
C ARG A 305 -23.66 3.76 -7.54
N TYR A 306 -24.66 3.97 -6.67
CA TYR A 306 -24.64 3.50 -5.29
C TYR A 306 -24.69 1.97 -5.16
N ASP A 307 -25.02 1.24 -6.21
CA ASP A 307 -25.06 -0.22 -6.27
C ASP A 307 -23.89 -0.84 -7.04
N SER A 308 -22.94 -0.03 -7.50
CA SER A 308 -21.80 -0.49 -8.28
C SER A 308 -20.83 -1.35 -7.47
N PRO A 309 -20.33 -2.47 -8.03
CA PRO A 309 -19.28 -3.26 -7.40
C PRO A 309 -17.91 -2.57 -7.51
N ALA A 310 -17.04 -2.84 -6.54
CA ALA A 310 -15.66 -2.35 -6.48
C ALA A 310 -14.69 -3.50 -6.28
N ARG A 311 -13.68 -3.59 -7.17
CA ARG A 311 -12.58 -4.55 -7.06
C ARG A 311 -11.49 -3.99 -6.15
N TYR A 312 -10.83 -4.88 -5.41
CA TYR A 312 -9.62 -4.55 -4.68
C TYR A 312 -8.66 -5.72 -4.66
N ALA A 313 -7.39 -5.39 -4.44
CA ALA A 313 -6.33 -6.33 -4.11
C ALA A 313 -5.81 -6.03 -2.70
N LEU A 314 -5.63 -7.09 -1.91
CA LEU A 314 -5.10 -7.01 -0.56
C LEU A 314 -3.90 -7.95 -0.45
N ILE A 315 -2.78 -7.42 0.02
CA ILE A 315 -1.56 -8.18 0.29
C ILE A 315 -1.16 -7.99 1.74
N ILE A 316 -0.93 -9.09 2.44
CA ILE A 316 -0.48 -9.09 3.83
C ILE A 316 0.71 -10.03 3.95
N SER A 317 1.82 -9.57 4.49
CA SER A 317 2.99 -10.41 4.77
C SER A 317 3.51 -10.18 6.19
N ILE A 318 4.26 -11.17 6.67
CA ILE A 318 5.00 -11.11 7.93
C ILE A 318 6.49 -11.22 7.63
N LYS A 319 7.30 -10.43 8.34
CA LYS A 319 8.75 -10.48 8.34
C LYS A 319 9.24 -10.64 9.78
N VAL A 320 10.21 -11.52 9.99
CA VAL A 320 10.91 -11.69 11.28
C VAL A 320 12.35 -11.24 11.07
N PRO A 321 12.75 -10.03 11.52
CA PRO A 321 14.06 -9.46 11.20
C PRO A 321 15.27 -10.26 11.68
N GLU A 322 15.13 -11.01 12.78
CA GLU A 322 16.26 -11.72 13.42
C GLU A 322 16.43 -13.19 13.00
N VAL A 323 15.50 -13.75 12.22
CA VAL A 323 15.51 -15.18 11.87
C VAL A 323 15.64 -15.35 10.36
N ASP A 324 16.85 -15.66 9.91
CA ASP A 324 17.15 -15.77 8.48
C ASP A 324 16.76 -17.13 7.88
N THR A 325 16.46 -18.20 8.66
CA THR A 325 16.50 -19.54 8.03
C THR A 325 15.68 -20.72 8.55
N ASP A 326 14.64 -20.62 9.40
CA ASP A 326 13.85 -21.86 9.67
C ASP A 326 12.36 -21.73 10.01
N ILE A 327 11.85 -20.53 10.29
CA ILE A 327 10.40 -20.30 10.38
C ILE A 327 9.75 -20.54 9.01
N TYR A 328 10.42 -20.12 7.94
CA TYR A 328 9.96 -20.27 6.56
C TYR A 328 9.71 -21.73 6.18
N SER A 329 10.61 -22.65 6.58
CA SER A 329 10.54 -24.08 6.31
C SER A 329 9.37 -24.75 7.05
N VAL A 330 9.23 -24.45 8.34
CA VAL A 330 8.21 -25.04 9.21
C VAL A 330 6.81 -24.58 8.82
N ILE A 331 6.66 -23.30 8.45
CA ILE A 331 5.37 -22.75 8.01
C ILE A 331 5.02 -23.20 6.58
N ALA A 332 5.97 -23.20 5.64
CA ALA A 332 5.74 -23.66 4.28
C ALA A 332 5.42 -25.17 4.20
N ALA A 333 5.97 -25.99 5.11
CA ALA A 333 5.68 -27.43 5.16
C ALA A 333 4.28 -27.76 5.69
N LYS A 334 3.68 -26.89 6.51
CA LYS A 334 2.33 -27.08 7.07
C LYS A 334 1.22 -26.41 6.26
N ILE A 335 1.53 -25.37 5.49
CA ILE A 335 0.59 -24.73 4.56
C ILE A 335 0.76 -25.37 3.17
N ALA A 336 0.40 -26.65 3.06
CA ALA A 336 0.06 -27.20 1.75
C ALA A 336 -1.20 -26.46 1.25
N PRO A 337 -1.30 -26.08 -0.03
CA PRO A 337 -2.32 -25.15 -0.49
C PRO A 337 -3.68 -25.84 -0.56
N GLU A 338 -4.51 -25.70 0.48
CA GLU A 338 -5.95 -25.98 0.39
C GLU A 338 -6.79 -24.73 0.07
N ASN A 339 -6.21 -23.53 0.07
CA ASN A 339 -6.95 -22.32 -0.30
C ASN A 339 -6.75 -21.94 -1.77
N VAL A 340 -7.10 -22.88 -2.66
CA VAL A 340 -7.74 -22.52 -3.93
C VAL A 340 -9.23 -22.59 -3.66
N ILE A 341 -9.83 -21.50 -3.17
CA ILE A 341 -11.27 -21.34 -3.32
C ILE A 341 -11.49 -20.83 -4.74
N LEU A 342 -11.58 -21.77 -5.68
CA LEU A 342 -12.34 -21.60 -6.91
C LEU A 342 -13.82 -21.76 -6.53
N VAL A 343 -14.59 -20.68 -6.53
CA VAL A 343 -15.91 -20.55 -7.21
C VAL A 343 -16.15 -19.08 -7.51
#